data_AF-A0A845Z8I5-F1
#
_entry.id   AF-A0A845Z8I5-F1
#
_cell.length_a   1.000
_cell.length_b   1.000
_cell.length_c   1.000
_cell.angle_alpha   90.00
_cell.angle_beta   90.00
_cell.angle_gamma   90.00
#
_symmetry.space_group_name_H-M   'P 1'
#
loop_
_entity.id
_entity.type
_entity.pdbx_description
1 polymer ?
#
loop_
_entity_poly.entity_id
_entity_poly.type
_entity_poly.pdbx_seq_one_letter_code
_entity_poly.pdbx_strand_id
1 'polypeptide(L)'
;MNQSTEMRYLGATLYPLLGVEKNLYSFRVLKVTEKIPQDNNKPIRLQQWADKLWREELFCPVYSTNRYGYPAFLIPNGNSPPVGEILEIKDVPDKVYFIEVTEETLDVKIEDAIGKERELVCRMLERPFTDKFKSLDDKFWRSNWTLFFNQIPENEGVSTDIVNAYRGFKFGVVYLEGDGFYFAADIRTRYVGKKSFADYTDNEKNKILQEHIDLTINDEKRAFFLRDNGTVKIPCRYVGTTGKTIDQYTVKDLGKTVYEYYSQNYPQLKISPHEEAVFVKDRLEKDKFIAVPISRLFPIFTTEYEGLRRCSIRPQLKPDERVKIISSFINELSGVEYENKPVEIKQEYLKRERTVFIPPNLEYGSGEFLQAFPNSNTFHTTSKIFDDKVTQWGRSKLSSLYRNKSYSKFPFPDTIFLYPDTLERRDRETFLNDLKKEIKQQTELDCSIVLQRSYSTGKKERSGGSLLQKLKEIKSETKNNALIIVVLWNGLLDSVYREIKDTVKPYFSQCVTQKVVHHIVNHQNTQKAISKLQNLALAVF
;
A
#
# COMPACT_ATOMS: atom_id res chain seq x y z
N MET A 1 47.67 9.48 -5.14
CA MET A 1 46.34 9.97 -4.70
C MET A 1 45.40 8.78 -4.61
N ASN A 2 45.17 8.25 -3.41
CA ASN A 2 44.24 7.15 -3.19
C ASN A 2 42.80 7.68 -3.37
N GLN A 3 42.21 7.48 -4.54
CA GLN A 3 40.76 7.51 -4.66
C GLN A 3 40.24 6.36 -3.81
N SER A 4 39.69 6.68 -2.64
CA SER A 4 38.93 5.71 -1.87
C SER A 4 37.83 5.17 -2.79
N THR A 5 37.95 3.90 -3.15
CA THR A 5 36.95 3.17 -3.93
C THR A 5 35.76 2.99 -2.99
N GLU A 6 34.85 3.96 -2.99
CA GLU A 6 33.62 3.91 -2.21
C GLU A 6 32.77 2.75 -2.74
N MET A 7 32.92 1.58 -2.10
CA MET A 7 32.18 0.37 -2.45
C MET A 7 30.74 0.47 -1.93
N ARG A 8 29.79 0.31 -2.84
CA ARG A 8 28.35 0.34 -2.56
C ARG A 8 27.82 -1.08 -2.37
N TYR A 9 27.26 -1.33 -1.20
CA TYR A 9 26.65 -2.60 -0.83
C TYR A 9 25.12 -2.53 -0.93
N LEU A 10 24.49 -3.68 -1.12
CA LEU A 10 23.05 -3.83 -0.92
C LEU A 10 22.81 -3.99 0.59
N GLY A 11 22.16 -2.99 1.18
CA GLY A 11 21.67 -3.05 2.55
C GLY A 11 20.23 -3.51 2.59
N ALA A 12 19.95 -4.57 3.35
CA ALA A 12 18.60 -4.95 3.72
C ALA A 12 18.40 -4.65 5.20
N THR A 13 17.23 -4.14 5.61
CA THR A 13 16.87 -3.91 7.01
C THR A 13 16.52 -5.23 7.71
N LEU A 14 17.47 -6.16 7.65
CA LEU A 14 17.50 -7.49 8.24
C LEU A 14 18.63 -7.49 9.26
N TYR A 15 18.31 -7.73 10.53
CA TYR A 15 19.25 -7.65 11.63
C TYR A 15 19.45 -9.06 12.20
N PRO A 16 20.68 -9.59 12.28
CA PRO A 16 20.91 -10.95 12.79
C PRO A 16 20.24 -11.17 14.15
N LEU A 17 19.55 -12.30 14.28
CA LEU A 17 18.82 -12.69 15.48
C LEU A 17 19.51 -13.90 16.11
N LEU A 18 20.12 -13.68 17.27
CA LEU A 18 20.91 -14.70 17.97
C LEU A 18 20.20 -15.28 19.19
N GLY A 19 20.59 -16.50 19.58
CA GLY A 19 20.09 -17.20 20.77
C GLY A 19 18.94 -18.17 20.49
N VAL A 20 18.58 -18.36 19.21
CA VAL A 20 17.41 -19.13 18.77
C VAL A 20 17.75 -20.20 17.72
N GLU A 21 18.98 -20.23 17.23
CA GLU A 21 19.42 -21.06 16.10
C GLU A 21 19.41 -22.55 16.44
N LYS A 22 19.76 -22.89 17.69
CA LYS A 22 19.87 -24.29 18.14
C LYS A 22 18.60 -24.82 18.82
N ASN A 23 17.52 -24.05 18.80
CA ASN A 23 16.28 -24.47 19.45
C ASN A 23 15.57 -25.54 18.62
N LEU A 24 14.91 -26.45 19.34
CA LEU A 24 13.97 -27.40 18.76
C LEU A 24 12.57 -26.80 18.92
N TYR A 25 11.87 -26.59 17.80
CA TYR A 25 10.57 -25.95 17.81
C TYR A 25 9.48 -27.00 17.83
N SER A 26 8.71 -27.04 18.92
CA SER A 26 7.66 -28.02 19.14
C SER A 26 6.30 -27.48 18.68
N PHE A 27 5.64 -28.24 17.82
CA PHE A 27 4.29 -27.97 17.33
C PHE A 27 3.31 -29.02 17.83
N ARG A 28 2.11 -28.57 18.20
CA ARG A 28 0.97 -29.44 18.46
C ARG A 28 0.18 -29.65 17.17
N VAL A 29 -0.28 -30.88 16.94
CA VAL A 29 -1.15 -31.22 15.81
C VAL A 29 -2.61 -31.09 16.21
N LEU A 30 -3.37 -30.33 15.42
CA LEU A 30 -4.81 -30.25 15.49
C LEU A 30 -5.41 -31.04 14.32
N LYS A 31 -6.28 -32.00 14.60
CA LYS A 31 -6.84 -32.90 13.59
C LYS A 31 -8.27 -32.51 13.25
N VAL A 32 -8.57 -32.33 11.96
CA VAL A 32 -9.96 -32.24 11.50
C VAL A 32 -10.56 -33.64 11.54
N THR A 33 -11.63 -33.83 12.31
CA THR A 33 -12.22 -35.15 12.53
C THR A 33 -13.06 -35.63 11.35
N GLU A 34 -13.67 -34.71 10.60
CA GLU A 34 -14.53 -35.03 9.47
C GLU A 34 -13.81 -35.01 8.13
N LYS A 35 -14.41 -35.71 7.15
CA LYS A 35 -13.96 -35.62 5.76
C LYS A 35 -14.30 -34.25 5.18
N ILE A 36 -13.27 -33.54 4.75
CA ILE A 36 -13.36 -32.31 3.96
C ILE A 36 -13.54 -32.68 2.48
N PRO A 37 -14.42 -31.98 1.74
CA PRO A 37 -14.52 -32.13 0.29
C PRO A 37 -13.15 -32.03 -0.40
N GLN A 38 -12.86 -32.97 -1.29
CA GLN A 38 -11.64 -32.95 -2.11
C GLN A 38 -11.89 -32.14 -3.37
N ASP A 39 -12.01 -30.81 -3.20
CA ASP A 39 -12.22 -29.84 -4.27
C ASP A 39 -11.01 -28.90 -4.42
N ASN A 40 -10.97 -28.13 -5.52
CA ASN A 40 -9.94 -27.12 -5.75
C ASN A 40 -9.96 -26.00 -4.68
N ASN A 41 -11.05 -25.88 -3.92
CA ASN A 41 -11.22 -24.88 -2.86
C ASN A 41 -10.68 -25.34 -1.50
N LYS A 42 -10.32 -26.62 -1.34
CA LYS A 42 -9.81 -27.18 -0.08
C LYS A 42 -8.63 -26.38 0.51
N PRO A 43 -7.61 -25.95 -0.26
CA PRO A 43 -6.52 -25.14 0.30
C PRO A 43 -6.99 -23.77 0.81
N ILE A 44 -7.93 -23.14 0.09
CA ILE A 44 -8.50 -21.84 0.46
C ILE A 44 -9.31 -21.99 1.75
N ARG A 45 -10.13 -23.03 1.83
CA ARG A 45 -10.95 -23.36 3.01
C ARG A 45 -10.09 -23.61 4.26
N LEU A 46 -9.07 -24.46 4.14
CA LEU A 46 -8.15 -24.72 5.24
C LEU A 46 -7.40 -23.45 5.68
N GLN A 47 -7.03 -22.57 4.76
CA GLN A 47 -6.41 -21.30 5.14
C GLN A 47 -7.39 -20.37 5.87
N GLN A 48 -8.66 -20.31 5.45
CA GLN A 48 -9.69 -19.55 6.14
C GLN A 48 -9.91 -20.08 7.57
N TRP A 49 -9.89 -21.40 7.75
CA TRP A 49 -10.00 -22.03 9.06
C TRP A 49 -8.80 -21.75 9.94
N ALA A 50 -7.58 -21.83 9.40
CA ALA A 50 -6.37 -21.45 10.11
C ALA A 50 -6.41 -19.99 10.57
N ASP A 51 -6.84 -19.07 9.69
CA ASP A 51 -6.98 -17.65 10.01
C ASP A 51 -8.03 -17.42 11.11
N LYS A 52 -9.16 -18.15 11.08
CA LYS A 52 -10.21 -18.09 12.10
C LYS A 52 -9.69 -18.60 13.44
N LEU A 53 -9.12 -19.80 13.46
CA LEU A 53 -8.53 -20.39 14.67
C LEU A 53 -7.47 -19.47 15.28
N TRP A 54 -6.59 -18.91 14.46
CA TRP A 54 -5.58 -17.98 14.95
C TRP A 54 -6.24 -16.74 15.59
N ARG A 55 -7.21 -16.11 14.93
CA ARG A 55 -7.69 -14.79 15.34
C ARG A 55 -8.79 -14.82 16.41
N GLU A 56 -9.58 -15.87 16.44
CA GLU A 56 -10.84 -15.91 17.20
C GLU A 56 -10.81 -16.95 18.33
N GLU A 57 -10.12 -18.08 18.13
CA GLU A 57 -10.19 -19.21 19.07
C GLU A 57 -8.89 -19.37 19.90
N LEU A 58 -7.75 -19.48 19.23
CA LEU A 58 -6.47 -19.89 19.84
C LEU A 58 -5.53 -18.73 20.16
N PHE A 59 -5.69 -17.60 19.48
CA PHE A 59 -4.84 -16.41 19.63
C PHE A 59 -3.33 -16.69 19.44
N CYS A 60 -2.99 -17.74 18.69
CA CYS A 60 -1.65 -18.14 18.33
C CYS A 60 -1.57 -18.50 16.84
N PRO A 61 -0.39 -18.45 16.20
CA PRO A 61 -0.26 -18.79 14.78
C PRO A 61 -0.73 -20.23 14.48
N VAL A 62 -1.56 -20.38 13.44
CA VAL A 62 -2.12 -21.67 13.00
C VAL A 62 -1.80 -21.88 11.53
N TYR A 63 -1.30 -23.06 11.18
CA TYR A 63 -0.96 -23.39 9.79
C TYR A 63 -1.50 -24.75 9.39
N SER A 64 -2.18 -24.84 8.25
CA SER A 64 -2.60 -26.13 7.70
C SER A 64 -1.39 -26.97 7.29
N THR A 65 -1.44 -28.28 7.49
CA THR A 65 -0.39 -29.21 7.09
C THR A 65 -0.97 -30.40 6.36
N ASN A 66 -0.19 -30.94 5.41
CA ASN A 66 -0.51 -32.15 4.65
C ASN A 66 0.40 -33.33 5.03
N ARG A 67 1.19 -33.18 6.10
CA ARG A 67 2.15 -34.20 6.55
C ARG A 67 1.46 -35.46 7.08
N TYR A 68 0.22 -35.30 7.53
CA TYR A 68 -0.62 -36.36 8.05
C TYR A 68 -1.57 -36.84 6.96
N GLY A 69 -1.98 -38.12 7.04
CA GLY A 69 -2.97 -38.71 6.12
C GLY A 69 -4.40 -38.11 6.23
N TYR A 70 -4.55 -37.03 7.00
CA TYR A 70 -5.79 -36.30 7.25
C TYR A 70 -5.53 -34.79 7.25
N PRO A 71 -6.56 -33.96 7.02
CA PRO A 71 -6.43 -32.52 7.17
C PRO A 71 -6.09 -32.17 8.62
N ALA A 72 -5.02 -31.42 8.80
CA ALA A 72 -4.54 -31.04 10.12
C ALA A 72 -3.98 -29.61 10.13
N PHE A 73 -3.84 -29.07 11.33
CA PHE A 73 -3.17 -27.79 11.59
C PHE A 73 -2.02 -27.98 12.58
N LEU A 74 -1.03 -27.11 12.48
CA LEU A 74 0.08 -26.99 13.42
C LEU A 74 -0.05 -25.68 14.19
N ILE A 75 0.14 -25.76 15.50
CA ILE A 75 0.20 -24.61 16.42
C ILE A 75 1.43 -24.73 17.32
N PRO A 76 1.92 -23.63 17.91
CA PRO A 76 2.99 -23.69 18.91
C PRO A 76 2.57 -24.55 20.11
N ASN A 77 3.36 -25.56 20.47
CA ASN A 77 2.99 -26.50 21.53
C ASN A 77 2.80 -25.80 22.90
N GLY A 78 3.65 -24.83 23.23
CA GLY A 78 3.53 -24.04 24.48
C GLY A 78 2.27 -23.16 24.56
N ASN A 79 1.49 -23.05 23.49
CA ASN A 79 0.21 -22.34 23.45
C ASN A 79 -0.97 -23.25 23.10
N SER A 80 -0.77 -24.56 23.15
CA SER A 80 -1.82 -25.54 22.88
C SER A 80 -2.88 -25.51 23.98
N PRO A 81 -4.18 -25.58 23.63
CA PRO A 81 -5.21 -26.00 24.57
C PRO A 81 -4.95 -27.42 25.10
N PRO A 82 -5.63 -27.85 26.16
CA PRO A 82 -5.64 -29.23 26.62
C PRO A 82 -5.88 -30.24 25.50
N VAL A 83 -5.16 -31.37 25.57
CA VAL A 83 -5.41 -32.52 24.71
C VAL A 83 -6.85 -33.00 24.89
N GLY A 84 -7.50 -33.36 23.78
CA GLY A 84 -8.89 -33.81 23.73
C GLY A 84 -9.90 -32.68 23.66
N GLU A 85 -9.48 -31.43 23.75
CA GLU A 85 -10.36 -30.29 23.46
C GLU A 85 -10.78 -30.29 21.99
N ILE A 86 -12.05 -29.94 21.75
CA ILE A 86 -12.65 -29.91 20.41
C ILE A 86 -13.07 -28.49 20.09
N LEU A 87 -12.54 -27.96 18.98
CA LEU A 87 -12.85 -26.63 18.45
C LEU A 87 -13.84 -26.76 17.30
N GLU A 88 -14.85 -25.89 17.28
CA GLU A 88 -15.89 -25.91 16.26
C GLU A 88 -15.64 -24.85 15.17
N ILE A 89 -15.65 -25.28 13.90
CA ILE A 89 -15.65 -24.37 12.75
C ILE A 89 -16.93 -24.51 11.93
N LYS A 90 -17.67 -23.41 11.86
CA LYS A 90 -18.80 -23.21 10.94
C LYS A 90 -18.28 -22.58 9.65
N ASP A 91 -18.33 -23.33 8.54
CA ASP A 91 -17.76 -22.93 7.25
C ASP A 91 -18.80 -22.87 6.12
N VAL A 92 -19.73 -23.81 6.10
CA VAL A 92 -20.80 -23.94 5.10
C VAL A 92 -22.13 -23.85 5.84
N PRO A 93 -23.18 -23.21 5.27
CA PRO A 93 -24.52 -23.32 5.82
C PRO A 93 -24.82 -24.80 6.06
N ASP A 94 -25.23 -25.13 7.29
CA ASP A 94 -25.65 -26.48 7.70
C ASP A 94 -24.55 -27.53 7.92
N LYS A 95 -23.26 -27.16 7.98
CA LYS A 95 -22.19 -28.09 8.39
C LYS A 95 -21.19 -27.48 9.37
N VAL A 96 -21.04 -28.15 10.51
CA VAL A 96 -20.00 -27.88 11.52
C VAL A 96 -18.87 -28.88 11.32
N TYR A 97 -17.63 -28.39 11.43
CA TYR A 97 -16.42 -29.21 11.46
C TYR A 97 -15.79 -29.14 12.84
N PHE A 98 -15.32 -30.27 13.34
CA PHE A 98 -14.69 -30.42 14.64
C PHE A 98 -13.19 -30.64 14.49
N ILE A 99 -12.42 -29.85 15.24
CA ILE A 99 -10.96 -29.89 15.24
C ILE A 99 -10.50 -30.31 16.63
N GLU A 100 -9.94 -31.51 16.71
CA GLU A 100 -9.47 -32.12 17.95
C GLU A 100 -8.00 -31.72 18.21
N VAL A 101 -7.71 -31.31 19.45
CA VAL A 101 -6.34 -31.13 19.94
C VAL A 101 -5.75 -32.50 20.29
N THR A 102 -4.77 -32.95 19.51
CA THR A 102 -4.25 -34.33 19.65
C THR A 102 -3.04 -34.43 20.59
N GLU A 103 -2.71 -35.63 21.03
CA GLU A 103 -1.44 -35.88 21.76
C GLU A 103 -0.21 -35.76 20.85
N GLU A 104 -0.38 -35.78 19.53
CA GLU A 104 0.71 -35.73 18.57
C GLU A 104 1.43 -34.37 18.61
N THR A 105 2.75 -34.43 18.76
CA THR A 105 3.65 -33.29 18.62
C THR A 105 4.63 -33.52 17.48
N LEU A 106 5.02 -32.43 16.85
CA LEU A 106 6.02 -32.40 15.81
C LEU A 106 7.14 -31.45 16.24
N ASP A 107 8.31 -32.01 16.49
CA ASP A 107 9.50 -31.24 16.83
C ASP A 107 10.37 -31.03 15.59
N VAL A 108 10.71 -29.78 15.30
CA VAL A 108 11.41 -29.40 14.07
C VAL A 108 12.61 -28.52 14.39
N LYS A 109 13.76 -28.85 13.81
CA LYS A 109 14.90 -27.93 13.73
C LYS A 109 14.71 -27.02 12.53
N ILE A 110 15.12 -25.76 12.63
CA ILE A 110 14.85 -24.79 11.55
C ILE A 110 15.48 -25.21 10.21
N GLU A 111 16.63 -25.87 10.24
CA GLU A 111 17.32 -26.39 9.06
C GLU A 111 16.49 -27.45 8.33
N ASP A 112 15.70 -28.23 9.08
CA ASP A 112 14.84 -29.29 8.57
C ASP A 112 13.42 -28.78 8.24
N ALA A 113 13.08 -27.56 8.66
CA ALA A 113 11.75 -26.98 8.48
C ALA A 113 11.51 -26.57 7.02
N ILE A 114 10.41 -27.06 6.44
CA ILE A 114 10.00 -26.77 5.07
C ILE A 114 8.67 -26.01 5.00
N GLY A 115 8.57 -25.09 4.04
CA GLY A 115 7.33 -24.34 3.75
C GLY A 115 6.69 -23.71 5.00
N LYS A 116 5.46 -24.13 5.32
CA LYS A 116 4.65 -23.59 6.43
C LYS A 116 5.25 -23.85 7.82
N GLU A 117 6.06 -24.90 7.99
CA GLU A 117 6.73 -25.18 9.27
C GLU A 117 7.75 -24.08 9.58
N ARG A 118 8.55 -23.70 8.58
CA ARG A 118 9.52 -22.59 8.69
C ARG A 118 8.84 -21.27 9.00
N GLU A 119 7.72 -20.98 8.33
CA GLU A 119 6.92 -19.79 8.63
C GLU A 119 6.37 -19.79 10.06
N LEU A 120 5.88 -20.94 10.54
CA LEU A 120 5.38 -21.08 11.91
C LEU A 120 6.49 -20.83 12.94
N VAL A 121 7.70 -21.36 12.74
CA VAL A 121 8.86 -21.04 13.60
C VAL A 121 9.10 -19.54 13.65
N CYS A 122 9.15 -18.88 12.49
CA CYS A 122 9.34 -17.43 12.43
C CYS A 122 8.23 -16.68 13.21
N ARG A 123 6.97 -17.09 13.09
CA ARG A 123 5.85 -16.49 13.85
C ARG A 123 5.94 -16.73 15.35
N MET A 124 6.44 -17.88 15.79
CA MET A 124 6.70 -18.16 17.20
C MET A 124 7.74 -17.19 17.76
N LEU A 125 8.81 -16.95 17.00
CA LEU A 125 9.86 -16.00 17.38
C LEU A 125 9.41 -14.53 17.34
N GLU A 126 8.39 -14.16 16.56
CA GLU A 126 7.81 -12.81 16.59
C GLU A 126 7.08 -12.47 17.91
N ARG A 127 6.59 -13.49 18.62
CA ARG A 127 5.73 -13.31 19.81
C ARG A 127 6.45 -12.61 20.96
N PRO A 128 7.66 -13.02 21.41
CA PRO A 128 8.37 -12.31 22.47
C PRO A 128 8.55 -10.81 22.19
N PHE A 129 8.87 -10.44 20.94
CA PHE A 129 9.01 -9.02 20.55
C PHE A 129 7.67 -8.29 20.54
N THR A 130 6.61 -8.96 20.10
CA THR A 130 5.25 -8.42 20.15
C THR A 130 4.82 -8.14 21.58
N ASP A 131 5.07 -9.09 22.48
CA ASP A 131 4.70 -8.98 23.89
C ASP A 131 5.54 -7.91 24.60
N LYS A 132 6.83 -7.77 24.25
CA LYS A 132 7.68 -6.65 24.70
C LYS A 132 7.14 -5.29 24.26
N PHE A 133 6.73 -5.13 23.01
CA PHE A 133 6.13 -3.86 22.57
C PHE A 133 4.78 -3.59 23.23
N LYS A 134 3.97 -4.63 23.48
CA LYS A 134 2.70 -4.47 24.23
C LYS A 134 2.93 -4.03 25.67
N SER A 135 4.02 -4.45 26.32
CA SER A 135 4.34 -4.00 27.69
C SER A 135 4.85 -2.56 27.74
N LEU A 136 5.08 -1.92 26.59
CA LEU A 136 5.52 -0.53 26.45
C LEU A 136 4.36 0.32 25.87
N ASP A 137 3.16 0.14 26.42
CA ASP A 137 1.92 0.76 25.93
C ASP A 137 1.85 2.28 26.18
N ASP A 138 2.66 2.79 27.09
CA ASP A 138 2.92 4.21 27.32
C ASP A 138 3.72 4.86 26.18
N LYS A 139 4.57 4.09 25.49
CA LYS A 139 5.39 4.54 24.35
C LYS A 139 4.80 4.19 23.00
N PHE A 140 4.16 3.03 22.89
CA PHE A 140 3.68 2.50 21.62
C PHE A 140 2.21 2.08 21.67
N TRP A 141 1.52 2.23 20.55
CA TRP A 141 0.21 1.63 20.34
C TRP A 141 0.24 0.64 19.19
N ARG A 142 -0.50 -0.45 19.36
CA ARG A 142 -0.52 -1.57 18.42
C ARG A 142 -1.55 -1.32 17.31
N SER A 143 -1.12 -1.42 16.05
CA SER A 143 -2.04 -1.43 14.90
C SER A 143 -2.35 -2.82 14.39
N ASN A 144 -1.41 -3.76 14.44
CA ASN A 144 -1.59 -5.18 14.17
C ASN A 144 -0.50 -5.97 14.92
N TRP A 145 -0.46 -7.29 14.76
CA TRP A 145 0.45 -8.16 15.51
C TRP A 145 1.91 -7.69 15.50
N THR A 146 2.45 -7.28 14.35
CA THR A 146 3.86 -6.87 14.21
C THR A 146 4.03 -5.42 13.78
N LEU A 147 3.04 -4.55 14.01
CA LEU A 147 3.08 -3.14 13.67
C LEU A 147 2.64 -2.29 14.85
N PHE A 148 3.60 -1.52 15.36
CA PHE A 148 3.44 -0.60 16.47
C PHE A 148 3.76 0.82 16.01
N PHE A 149 3.08 1.80 16.57
CA PHE A 149 3.30 3.22 16.29
C PHE A 149 3.63 3.93 17.60
N ASN A 150 4.45 4.98 17.53
CA ASN A 150 4.69 5.84 18.70
C ASN A 150 3.36 6.43 19.18
N GLN A 151 3.20 6.58 20.50
CA GLN A 151 2.05 7.27 21.10
C GLN A 151 2.00 8.75 20.74
N ILE A 152 3.18 9.36 20.59
CA ILE A 152 3.36 10.78 20.28
C ILE A 152 3.66 10.93 18.77
N PRO A 153 2.94 11.82 18.05
CA PRO A 153 3.23 12.08 16.65
C PRO A 153 4.51 12.92 16.50
N GLU A 154 5.27 12.70 15.42
CA GLU A 154 6.54 13.43 15.18
C GLU A 154 6.36 14.95 15.04
N ASN A 155 5.16 15.38 14.68
CA ASN A 155 4.81 16.78 14.44
C ASN A 155 3.82 17.35 15.48
N GLU A 156 3.81 16.79 16.70
CA GLU A 156 2.95 17.25 17.80
C GLU A 156 3.01 18.77 17.98
N GLY A 157 4.21 19.35 17.97
CA GLY A 157 4.44 20.79 18.13
C GLY A 157 4.20 21.66 16.89
N VAL A 158 3.81 21.09 15.74
CA VAL A 158 3.71 21.82 14.47
C VAL A 158 2.26 22.20 14.18
N SER A 159 1.83 23.39 14.62
CA SER A 159 0.43 23.86 14.48
C SER A 159 -0.04 24.05 13.03
N THR A 160 0.89 24.27 12.08
CA THR A 160 0.59 24.45 10.66
C THR A 160 0.18 23.15 9.96
N ASP A 161 0.56 22.00 10.53
CA ASP A 161 0.15 20.70 10.01
C ASP A 161 -1.28 20.37 10.44
N ILE A 162 -2.11 19.99 9.48
CA ILE A 162 -3.53 19.63 9.69
C ILE A 162 -3.72 18.17 10.15
N VAL A 163 -2.64 17.39 10.19
CA VAL A 163 -2.61 15.98 10.60
C VAL A 163 -1.51 15.75 11.63
N ASN A 164 -1.73 14.77 12.50
CA ASN A 164 -0.70 14.12 13.29
C ASN A 164 -0.03 13.01 12.47
N ALA A 165 1.30 13.02 12.40
CA ALA A 165 2.09 12.03 11.69
C ALA A 165 2.77 11.07 12.68
N TYR A 166 2.23 9.87 12.81
CA TYR A 166 2.77 8.84 13.69
C TYR A 166 3.78 7.97 12.94
N ARG A 167 5.02 7.89 13.43
CA ARG A 167 5.93 6.83 12.99
C ARG A 167 5.59 5.53 13.64
N GLY A 168 5.73 4.47 12.86
CA GLY A 168 5.59 3.12 13.33
C GLY A 168 6.67 2.21 12.81
N PHE A 169 6.78 1.10 13.51
CA PHE A 169 7.74 0.06 13.33
C PHE A 169 6.98 -1.22 12.96
N LYS A 170 7.18 -1.69 11.74
CA LYS A 170 6.73 -2.98 11.29
C LYS A 170 7.90 -3.94 11.41
N PHE A 171 7.67 -5.12 11.98
CA PHE A 171 8.70 -6.14 12.01
C PHE A 171 8.19 -7.52 11.62
N GLY A 172 9.12 -8.46 11.51
CA GLY A 172 8.90 -9.89 11.42
C GLY A 172 10.21 -10.63 11.65
N VAL A 173 10.14 -11.95 11.81
CA VAL A 173 11.33 -12.80 11.84
C VAL A 173 11.39 -13.58 10.55
N VAL A 174 12.57 -13.71 9.96
CA VAL A 174 12.81 -14.48 8.73
C VAL A 174 14.01 -15.39 8.93
N TYR A 175 13.98 -16.56 8.29
CA TYR A 175 15.13 -17.45 8.22
C TYR A 175 15.70 -17.43 6.80
N LEU A 176 16.99 -17.09 6.68
CA LEU A 176 17.73 -17.14 5.44
C LEU A 176 18.56 -18.42 5.42
N GLU A 177 18.30 -19.27 4.43
CA GLU A 177 19.02 -20.53 4.25
C GLU A 177 20.52 -20.27 4.08
N GLY A 178 21.34 -20.95 4.88
CA GLY A 178 22.79 -20.77 4.93
C GLY A 178 23.29 -19.64 5.84
N ASP A 179 22.43 -18.71 6.27
CA ASP A 179 22.83 -17.56 7.10
C ASP A 179 22.22 -17.57 8.52
N GLY A 180 20.98 -18.05 8.67
CA GLY A 180 20.29 -18.12 9.96
C GLY A 180 19.10 -17.17 10.10
N PHE A 181 18.72 -16.86 11.34
CA PHE A 181 17.57 -16.00 11.63
C PHE A 181 17.92 -14.51 11.57
N TYR A 182 16.97 -13.74 11.04
CA TYR A 182 17.03 -12.29 10.99
C TYR A 182 15.73 -11.68 11.48
N PHE A 183 15.86 -10.59 12.23
CA PHE A 183 14.81 -9.66 12.55
C PHE A 183 14.64 -8.68 11.38
N ALA A 184 13.57 -8.83 10.62
CA ALA A 184 13.22 -7.95 9.52
C ALA A 184 12.43 -6.75 10.05
N ALA A 185 12.89 -5.53 9.76
CA ALA A 185 12.30 -4.31 10.28
C ALA A 185 12.04 -3.28 9.19
N ASP A 186 10.97 -2.50 9.36
CA ASP A 186 10.64 -1.44 8.45
C ASP A 186 9.85 -0.29 9.11
N ILE A 187 9.98 0.92 8.57
CA ILE A 187 9.27 2.10 9.07
C ILE A 187 7.97 2.31 8.29
N ARG A 188 6.93 2.68 9.05
CA ARG A 188 5.62 3.09 8.53
C ARG A 188 5.29 4.47 9.05
N THR A 189 4.41 5.16 8.34
CA THR A 189 3.88 6.46 8.77
C THR A 189 2.39 6.43 8.61
N ARG A 190 1.69 6.90 9.64
CA ARG A 190 0.24 7.02 9.65
C ARG A 190 -0.14 8.47 9.88
N TYR A 191 -0.95 9.00 8.99
CA TYR A 191 -1.48 10.36 9.08
C TYR A 191 -2.89 10.31 9.63
N VAL A 192 -3.11 11.01 10.73
CA VAL A 192 -4.39 11.06 11.43
C VAL A 192 -4.80 12.53 11.54
N GLY A 193 -6.06 12.87 11.31
CA GLY A 193 -6.54 14.24 11.49
C GLY A 193 -6.23 14.78 12.88
N LYS A 194 -5.89 16.07 12.99
CA LYS A 194 -5.80 16.73 14.31
C LYS A 194 -7.15 17.02 14.92
N LYS A 195 -8.16 17.21 14.06
CA LYS A 195 -9.55 17.42 14.45
C LYS A 195 -10.25 16.09 14.63
N SER A 196 -11.05 15.99 15.68
CA SER A 196 -11.97 14.87 15.83
C SER A 196 -13.07 14.95 14.79
N PHE A 197 -13.76 13.84 14.55
CA PHE A 197 -14.86 13.79 13.60
C PHE A 197 -16.01 14.70 14.03
N ALA A 198 -16.18 14.92 15.33
CA ALA A 198 -17.14 15.88 15.89
C ALA A 198 -16.91 17.32 15.41
N ASP A 199 -15.65 17.73 15.23
CA ASP A 199 -15.23 19.11 14.97
C ASP A 199 -15.36 19.54 13.49
N TYR A 200 -15.69 18.59 12.61
CA TYR A 200 -15.91 18.87 11.19
C TYR A 200 -17.33 19.39 10.94
N THR A 201 -17.47 20.27 9.95
CA THR A 201 -18.79 20.70 9.47
C THR A 201 -19.53 19.53 8.82
N ASP A 202 -20.87 19.58 8.74
CA ASP A 202 -21.66 18.49 8.15
C ASP A 202 -21.26 18.18 6.70
N ASN A 203 -20.90 19.21 5.92
CA ASN A 203 -20.40 19.03 4.56
C ASN A 203 -19.06 18.29 4.52
N GLU A 204 -18.14 18.61 5.43
CA GLU A 204 -16.86 17.91 5.55
C GLU A 204 -17.05 16.49 6.06
N LYS A 205 -17.93 16.28 7.04
CA LYS A 205 -18.29 14.96 7.56
C LYS A 205 -18.82 14.08 6.43
N ASN A 206 -19.77 14.56 5.65
CA ASN A 206 -20.32 13.84 4.51
C ASN A 206 -19.24 13.48 3.48
N LYS A 207 -18.31 14.40 3.19
CA LYS A 207 -17.19 14.14 2.27
C LYS A 207 -16.24 13.06 2.82
N ILE A 208 -15.89 13.12 4.10
CA ILE A 208 -15.06 12.09 4.75
C ILE A 208 -15.80 10.75 4.67
N LEU A 209 -17.07 10.72 5.11
CA LEU A 209 -17.87 9.50 5.16
C LEU A 209 -18.08 8.84 3.80
N GLN A 210 -18.13 9.59 2.70
CA GLN A 210 -18.20 9.00 1.35
C GLN A 210 -17.12 7.93 1.14
N GLU A 211 -15.89 8.13 1.62
CA GLU A 211 -14.81 7.15 1.48
C GLU A 211 -14.93 5.95 2.45
N HIS A 212 -15.82 6.02 3.44
CA HIS A 212 -16.06 4.99 4.44
C HIS A 212 -17.31 4.14 4.19
N ILE A 213 -18.37 4.73 3.62
CA ILE A 213 -19.69 4.08 3.50
C ILE A 213 -20.08 3.77 2.06
N ASP A 214 -19.32 4.23 1.07
CA ASP A 214 -19.59 3.96 -0.34
C ASP A 214 -19.51 2.45 -0.63
N LEU A 215 -20.67 1.88 -0.96
CA LEU A 215 -20.84 0.47 -1.25
C LEU A 215 -20.16 0.04 -2.55
N THR A 216 -19.84 0.99 -3.43
CA THR A 216 -19.06 0.73 -4.65
C THR A 216 -17.58 0.49 -4.37
N ILE A 217 -17.09 0.91 -3.18
CA ILE A 217 -15.75 0.63 -2.71
C ILE A 217 -15.75 -0.70 -1.95
N ASN A 218 -14.93 -1.65 -2.41
CA ASN A 218 -14.67 -2.90 -1.68
C ASN A 218 -14.32 -2.59 -0.22
N ASP A 219 -14.92 -3.33 0.72
CA ASP A 219 -14.79 -3.08 2.16
C ASP A 219 -13.31 -2.98 2.60
N GLU A 220 -12.43 -3.80 2.03
CA GLU A 220 -10.98 -3.77 2.30
C GLU A 220 -10.27 -2.48 1.88
N LYS A 221 -10.84 -1.73 0.93
CA LYS A 221 -10.29 -0.48 0.39
C LYS A 221 -10.91 0.78 0.99
N ARG A 222 -11.95 0.65 1.81
CA ARG A 222 -12.60 1.78 2.47
C ARG A 222 -11.66 2.44 3.48
N ALA A 223 -11.83 3.75 3.65
CA ALA A 223 -11.04 4.53 4.58
C ALA A 223 -11.24 4.06 6.05
N PHE A 224 -10.31 4.44 6.92
CA PHE A 224 -10.34 4.11 8.35
C PHE A 224 -10.34 5.36 9.23
N PHE A 225 -10.95 5.25 10.40
CA PHE A 225 -10.77 6.19 11.49
C PHE A 225 -9.77 5.60 12.49
N LEU A 226 -9.12 6.46 13.25
CA LEU A 226 -8.49 6.11 14.50
C LEU A 226 -9.46 6.45 15.63
N ARG A 227 -9.92 5.44 16.36
CA ARG A 227 -10.53 5.63 17.66
C ARG A 227 -9.40 5.86 18.65
N ASP A 228 -9.14 7.12 18.95
CA ASP A 228 -8.12 7.52 19.90
C ASP A 228 -8.77 7.61 21.28
N ASN A 229 -8.36 6.82 22.27
CA ASN A 229 -8.83 6.89 23.66
C ASN A 229 -7.68 7.27 24.63
N GLY A 230 -6.67 7.99 24.15
CA GLY A 230 -5.43 8.25 24.90
C GLY A 230 -4.37 7.22 24.54
N THR A 231 -3.89 6.44 25.52
CA THR A 231 -2.92 5.36 25.27
C THR A 231 -3.51 4.24 24.40
N VAL A 232 -4.82 4.02 24.47
CA VAL A 232 -5.50 3.02 23.64
C VAL A 232 -5.93 3.66 22.31
N LYS A 233 -5.28 3.27 21.21
CA LYS A 233 -5.57 3.74 19.85
C LYS A 233 -5.96 2.58 18.94
N ILE A 234 -7.17 2.61 18.39
CA ILE A 234 -7.76 1.47 17.67
C ILE A 234 -8.23 1.91 16.28
N PRO A 235 -7.63 1.38 15.20
CA PRO A 235 -8.15 1.60 13.85
C PRO A 235 -9.52 0.94 13.69
N CYS A 236 -10.51 1.72 13.27
CA CYS A 236 -11.89 1.29 13.11
C CYS A 236 -12.52 1.86 11.83
N ARG A 237 -13.69 1.35 11.46
CA ARG A 237 -14.51 1.87 10.36
C ARG A 237 -15.81 2.42 10.91
N TYR A 238 -16.23 3.56 10.38
CA TYR A 238 -17.55 4.10 10.65
C TYR A 238 -18.62 3.22 9.99
N VAL A 239 -19.70 2.94 10.72
CA VAL A 239 -20.83 2.12 10.25
C VAL A 239 -22.08 2.97 10.09
N GLY A 240 -22.39 3.82 11.07
CA GLY A 240 -23.61 4.64 11.06
C GLY A 240 -23.86 5.36 12.38
N THR A 241 -24.92 6.14 12.43
CA THR A 241 -25.36 6.82 13.66
C THR A 241 -26.15 5.86 14.53
N THR A 242 -26.13 6.06 15.86
CA THR A 242 -27.04 5.33 16.75
C THR A 242 -28.41 6.02 16.89
N GLY A 243 -28.51 7.28 16.45
CA GLY A 243 -29.65 8.16 16.69
C GLY A 243 -29.79 8.65 18.14
N LYS A 244 -28.80 8.38 19.00
CA LYS A 244 -28.80 8.74 20.42
C LYS A 244 -27.48 9.42 20.83
N THR A 245 -27.52 10.15 21.94
CA THR A 245 -26.31 10.65 22.61
C THR A 245 -25.65 9.56 23.46
N ILE A 246 -24.39 9.76 23.84
CA ILE A 246 -23.62 8.74 24.57
C ILE A 246 -24.13 8.46 25.99
N ASP A 247 -24.83 9.41 26.63
CA ASP A 247 -25.54 9.24 27.91
C ASP A 247 -26.90 8.53 27.77
N GLN A 248 -27.44 8.40 26.56
CA GLN A 248 -28.73 7.76 26.27
C GLN A 248 -28.60 6.36 25.66
N TYR A 249 -27.46 6.06 25.03
CA TYR A 249 -27.23 4.77 24.40
C TYR A 249 -26.62 3.76 25.39
N THR A 250 -27.37 2.72 25.75
CA THR A 250 -26.89 1.60 26.59
C THR A 250 -26.28 0.49 25.73
N VAL A 251 -25.06 0.09 26.05
CA VAL A 251 -24.38 -1.06 25.45
C VAL A 251 -25.00 -2.34 26.02
N LYS A 252 -25.72 -3.09 25.17
CA LYS A 252 -26.52 -4.26 25.57
C LYS A 252 -25.75 -5.27 26.43
N ASP A 253 -24.51 -5.58 26.05
CA ASP A 253 -23.70 -6.60 26.73
C ASP A 253 -23.14 -6.13 28.08
N LEU A 254 -23.07 -4.81 28.31
CA LEU A 254 -22.43 -4.23 29.51
C LEU A 254 -23.43 -3.65 30.50
N GLY A 255 -24.68 -3.43 30.08
CA GLY A 255 -25.71 -2.77 30.90
C GLY A 255 -25.38 -1.32 31.28
N LYS A 256 -24.39 -0.71 30.62
CA LYS A 256 -23.90 0.66 30.88
C LYS A 256 -24.10 1.54 29.66
N THR A 257 -24.30 2.84 29.87
CA THR A 257 -24.28 3.82 28.79
C THR A 257 -22.87 3.95 28.21
N VAL A 258 -22.75 4.46 26.98
CA VAL A 258 -21.45 4.74 26.38
C VAL A 258 -20.67 5.74 27.23
N TYR A 259 -21.36 6.76 27.77
CA TYR A 259 -20.77 7.72 28.69
C TYR A 259 -20.20 7.06 29.95
N GLU A 260 -21.00 6.24 30.65
CA GLU A 260 -20.53 5.51 31.85
C GLU A 260 -19.33 4.62 31.57
N TYR A 261 -19.34 3.91 30.44
CA TYR A 261 -18.20 3.08 30.02
C TYR A 261 -16.94 3.93 29.83
N TYR A 262 -17.03 5.05 29.11
CA TYR A 262 -15.90 5.92 28.83
C TYR A 262 -15.39 6.66 30.08
N SER A 263 -16.28 7.14 30.95
CA SER A 263 -15.89 7.79 32.21
C SER A 263 -15.16 6.83 33.16
N GLN A 264 -15.52 5.54 33.14
CA GLN A 264 -14.87 4.52 33.98
C GLN A 264 -13.53 4.05 33.40
N ASN A 265 -13.46 3.79 32.08
CA ASN A 265 -12.28 3.18 31.45
C ASN A 265 -11.26 4.21 30.98
N TYR A 266 -11.67 5.45 30.73
CA TYR A 266 -10.83 6.53 30.20
C TYR A 266 -11.10 7.87 30.92
N PRO A 267 -10.95 7.93 32.26
CA PRO A 267 -11.33 9.09 33.07
C PRO A 267 -10.56 10.38 32.72
N GLN A 268 -9.38 10.26 32.10
CA GLN A 268 -8.59 11.38 31.63
C GLN A 268 -9.20 12.11 30.41
N LEU A 269 -10.14 11.46 29.72
CA LEU A 269 -10.77 12.04 28.53
C LEU A 269 -11.90 12.96 28.94
N LYS A 270 -11.88 14.20 28.43
CA LYS A 270 -12.99 15.14 28.55
C LYS A 270 -13.98 14.86 27.43
N ILE A 271 -15.05 14.15 27.75
CA ILE A 271 -16.10 13.72 26.80
C ILE A 271 -17.42 14.33 27.26
N SER A 272 -18.17 14.91 26.33
CA SER A 272 -19.46 15.54 26.66
C SER A 272 -20.54 14.46 26.70
N PRO A 273 -21.35 14.34 27.77
CA PRO A 273 -22.41 13.33 27.84
C PRO A 273 -23.43 13.45 26.69
N HIS A 274 -23.59 14.64 26.12
CA HIS A 274 -24.58 14.93 25.09
C HIS A 274 -24.02 14.84 23.66
N GLU A 275 -22.78 14.38 23.47
CA GLU A 275 -22.29 14.16 22.11
C GLU A 275 -22.92 12.91 21.48
N GLU A 276 -22.92 12.86 20.15
CA GLU A 276 -23.49 11.76 19.39
C GLU A 276 -22.74 10.45 19.64
N ALA A 277 -23.50 9.37 19.88
CA ALA A 277 -22.98 8.02 19.84
C ALA A 277 -23.07 7.47 18.40
N VAL A 278 -21.97 6.93 17.89
CA VAL A 278 -21.90 6.36 16.53
C VAL A 278 -21.43 4.92 16.57
N PHE A 279 -21.89 4.11 15.63
CA PHE A 279 -21.44 2.75 15.46
C PHE A 279 -20.15 2.69 14.65
N VAL A 280 -19.19 1.94 15.19
CA VAL A 280 -17.96 1.59 14.50
C VAL A 280 -17.73 0.09 14.50
N LYS A 281 -16.88 -0.35 13.58
CA LYS A 281 -16.41 -1.73 13.44
C LYS A 281 -14.89 -1.73 13.60
N ASP A 282 -14.39 -2.42 14.61
CA ASP A 282 -12.95 -2.56 14.81
C ASP A 282 -12.37 -3.47 13.73
N ARG A 283 -11.12 -3.22 13.30
CA ARG A 283 -10.46 -4.04 12.27
C ARG A 283 -10.27 -5.51 12.69
N LEU A 284 -10.27 -5.78 14.00
CA LEU A 284 -9.96 -7.09 14.59
C LEU A 284 -11.20 -7.97 14.79
N GLU A 285 -12.40 -7.39 14.90
CA GLU A 285 -13.65 -8.12 15.13
C GLU A 285 -14.59 -7.87 13.95
N LYS A 286 -14.60 -8.81 12.98
CA LYS A 286 -15.29 -8.61 11.70
C LYS A 286 -16.82 -8.59 11.80
N ASP A 287 -17.44 -8.89 12.94
CA ASP A 287 -18.92 -8.96 13.01
C ASP A 287 -19.54 -8.19 14.19
N LYS A 288 -18.76 -7.48 14.99
CA LYS A 288 -19.27 -6.69 16.13
C LYS A 288 -19.28 -5.19 15.84
N PHE A 289 -20.45 -4.58 15.99
CA PHE A 289 -20.59 -3.12 15.99
C PHE A 289 -20.51 -2.60 17.43
N ILE A 290 -19.70 -1.57 17.62
CA ILE A 290 -19.46 -0.96 18.93
C ILE A 290 -19.90 0.50 18.87
N ALA A 291 -20.67 0.96 19.86
CA ALA A 291 -21.05 2.36 19.99
C ALA A 291 -19.93 3.15 20.67
N VAL A 292 -19.55 4.29 20.10
CA VAL A 292 -18.45 5.13 20.60
C VAL A 292 -18.80 6.62 20.47
N PRO A 293 -18.18 7.51 21.26
CA PRO A 293 -18.34 8.96 21.12
C PRO A 293 -17.72 9.46 19.82
N ILE A 294 -18.44 10.32 19.10
CA ILE A 294 -17.99 10.88 17.82
C ILE A 294 -16.71 11.73 17.95
N SER A 295 -16.46 12.37 19.11
CA SER A 295 -15.25 13.14 19.40
C SER A 295 -13.98 12.29 19.53
N ARG A 296 -14.11 10.96 19.59
CA ARG A 296 -12.95 10.05 19.68
C ARG A 296 -12.54 9.46 18.34
N LEU A 297 -13.24 9.79 17.25
CA LEU A 297 -12.91 9.33 15.92
C LEU A 297 -12.08 10.37 15.17
N PHE A 298 -10.91 9.98 14.68
CA PHE A 298 -10.04 10.86 13.90
C PHE A 298 -9.79 10.24 12.51
N PRO A 299 -10.08 10.94 11.40
CA PRO A 299 -9.90 10.38 10.07
C PRO A 299 -8.44 9.98 9.82
N ILE A 300 -8.20 8.79 9.25
CA ILE A 300 -6.87 8.37 8.79
C ILE A 300 -6.74 8.69 7.31
N PHE A 301 -5.72 9.46 6.96
CA PHE A 301 -5.48 9.91 5.59
C PHE A 301 -4.42 9.05 4.89
N THR A 302 -4.66 8.74 3.61
CA THR A 302 -3.65 8.16 2.73
C THR A 302 -2.75 9.25 2.15
N THR A 303 -1.60 8.88 1.59
CA THR A 303 -0.67 9.81 0.92
C THR A 303 -1.27 10.55 -0.27
N GLU A 304 -2.45 10.15 -0.75
CA GLU A 304 -3.17 10.78 -1.85
C GLU A 304 -3.94 12.02 -1.40
N TYR A 305 -4.24 12.15 -0.10
CA TYR A 305 -4.92 13.31 0.45
C TYR A 305 -4.12 14.59 0.21
N GLU A 306 -4.70 15.55 -0.53
CA GLU A 306 -3.99 16.77 -0.94
C GLU A 306 -3.47 17.59 0.24
N GLY A 307 -4.16 17.52 1.39
CA GLY A 307 -3.77 18.18 2.62
C GLY A 307 -2.40 17.73 3.17
N LEU A 308 -1.90 16.56 2.75
CA LEU A 308 -0.57 16.07 3.15
C LEU A 308 0.59 16.69 2.36
N ARG A 309 0.32 17.36 1.24
CA ARG A 309 1.40 17.94 0.40
C ARG A 309 2.27 18.96 1.15
N ARG A 310 1.70 19.60 2.17
CA ARG A 310 2.37 20.60 3.03
C ARG A 310 2.74 20.08 4.42
N CYS A 311 2.45 18.80 4.72
CA CYS A 311 2.82 18.23 6.00
C CYS A 311 4.34 18.23 6.16
N SER A 312 4.80 18.66 7.33
CA SER A 312 6.22 18.70 7.68
C SER A 312 6.87 17.31 7.66
N ILE A 313 6.09 16.25 7.94
CA ILE A 313 6.56 14.87 8.03
C ILE A 313 6.17 14.10 6.78
N ARG A 314 7.17 13.54 6.08
CA ARG A 314 6.98 12.73 4.87
C ARG A 314 7.25 11.25 5.13
N PRO A 315 6.57 10.34 4.41
CA PRO A 315 6.83 8.91 4.55
C PRO A 315 8.14 8.49 3.87
N GLN A 316 8.62 9.26 2.89
CA GLN A 316 9.91 9.03 2.26
C GLN A 316 11.04 9.45 3.20
N LEU A 317 11.98 8.53 3.43
CA LEU A 317 13.16 8.71 4.25
C LEU A 317 14.39 8.33 3.43
N LYS A 318 15.52 9.00 3.67
CA LYS A 318 16.79 8.52 3.11
C LYS A 318 17.16 7.18 3.77
N PRO A 319 17.94 6.31 3.09
CA PRO A 319 18.30 5.01 3.65
C PRO A 319 18.99 5.08 5.02
N ASP A 320 19.89 6.03 5.22
CA ASP A 320 20.62 6.24 6.48
C ASP A 320 19.72 6.74 7.60
N GLU A 321 18.82 7.68 7.31
CA GLU A 321 17.78 8.15 8.24
C GLU A 321 16.86 6.98 8.64
N ARG A 322 16.45 6.15 7.67
CA ARG A 322 15.60 4.97 7.92
C ARG A 322 16.28 3.98 8.86
N VAL A 323 17.56 3.67 8.61
CA VAL A 323 18.34 2.76 9.47
C VAL A 323 18.46 3.32 10.89
N LYS A 324 18.76 4.61 11.04
CA LYS A 324 18.85 5.25 12.37
C LYS A 324 17.54 5.13 13.16
N ILE A 325 16.40 5.39 12.50
CA ILE A 325 15.09 5.26 13.14
C ILE A 325 14.83 3.80 13.52
N ILE A 326 15.10 2.85 12.62
CA ILE A 326 14.94 1.41 12.90
C ILE A 326 15.78 0.98 14.11
N SER A 327 17.06 1.36 14.16
CA SER A 327 17.94 1.06 15.29
C SER A 327 17.40 1.61 16.61
N SER A 328 16.78 2.80 16.60
CA SER A 328 16.12 3.33 17.80
C SER A 328 14.98 2.44 18.31
N PHE A 329 14.17 1.87 17.41
CA PHE A 329 13.12 0.92 17.80
C PHE A 329 13.71 -0.42 18.29
N ILE A 330 14.78 -0.90 17.66
CA ILE A 330 15.44 -2.15 18.08
C ILE A 330 16.01 -2.02 19.50
N ASN A 331 16.51 -0.85 19.89
CA ASN A 331 17.01 -0.63 21.26
C ASN A 331 15.95 -0.84 22.35
N GLU A 332 14.67 -0.57 22.04
CA GLU A 332 13.53 -0.79 22.95
C GLU A 332 13.21 -2.29 23.12
N LEU A 333 13.76 -3.15 22.26
CA LEU A 333 13.62 -4.61 22.30
C LEU A 333 14.73 -5.32 23.11
N SER A 334 15.47 -4.58 23.94
CA SER A 334 16.43 -5.18 24.87
C SER A 334 15.75 -6.03 25.94
N GLY A 335 16.44 -7.10 26.35
CA GLY A 335 15.97 -8.03 27.40
C GLY A 335 14.81 -8.93 26.98
N VAL A 336 14.65 -9.19 25.68
CA VAL A 336 13.67 -10.17 25.19
C VAL A 336 14.23 -11.59 25.37
N GLU A 337 13.36 -12.48 25.82
CA GLU A 337 13.68 -13.90 26.02
C GLU A 337 12.70 -14.79 25.25
N TYR A 338 13.19 -15.95 24.81
CA TYR A 338 12.39 -17.02 24.24
C TYR A 338 12.72 -18.31 24.98
N GLU A 339 11.72 -18.97 25.58
CA GLU A 339 11.91 -20.19 26.39
C GLU A 339 13.00 -20.03 27.48
N ASN A 340 12.98 -18.90 28.19
CA ASN A 340 13.95 -18.51 29.22
C ASN A 340 15.39 -18.38 28.73
N LYS A 341 15.60 -18.24 27.42
CA LYS A 341 16.91 -17.93 26.83
C LYS A 341 16.90 -16.51 26.27
N PRO A 342 17.98 -15.74 26.48
CA PRO A 342 18.08 -14.40 25.92
C PRO A 342 18.12 -14.45 24.39
N VAL A 343 17.38 -13.55 23.76
CA VAL A 343 17.38 -13.35 22.31
C VAL A 343 17.95 -11.98 22.00
N GLU A 344 18.97 -11.93 21.15
CA GLU A 344 19.67 -10.69 20.81
C GLU A 344 19.44 -10.31 19.34
N ILE A 345 19.06 -9.06 19.10
CA ILE A 345 19.06 -8.46 17.76
C ILE A 345 20.34 -7.65 17.59
N LYS A 346 21.21 -8.06 16.66
CA LYS A 346 22.41 -7.29 16.33
C LYS A 346 22.04 -5.98 15.67
N GLN A 347 22.76 -4.90 16.00
CA GLN A 347 22.49 -3.57 15.43
C GLN A 347 23.01 -3.40 14.00
N GLU A 348 23.96 -4.22 13.57
CA GLU A 348 24.42 -4.22 12.19
C GLU A 348 23.43 -4.98 11.31
N TYR A 349 22.87 -4.28 10.32
CA TYR A 349 21.98 -4.87 9.33
C TYR A 349 22.76 -5.59 8.23
N LEU A 350 22.11 -6.55 7.58
CA LEU A 350 22.68 -7.35 6.51
C LEU A 350 23.13 -6.46 5.35
N LYS A 351 24.43 -6.52 5.06
CA LYS A 351 25.05 -5.93 3.88
C LYS A 351 25.61 -7.06 3.03
N ARG A 352 25.28 -7.07 1.75
CA ARG A 352 25.85 -8.00 0.77
C ARG A 352 26.39 -7.24 -0.42
N GLU A 353 27.33 -7.87 -1.14
CA GLU A 353 27.75 -7.36 -2.43
C GLU A 353 26.54 -7.27 -3.36
N ARG A 354 26.41 -6.16 -4.09
CA ARG A 354 25.26 -5.95 -4.96
C ARG A 354 25.42 -6.75 -6.26
N THR A 355 24.42 -7.59 -6.54
CA THR A 355 24.19 -8.09 -7.90
C THR A 355 23.33 -7.07 -8.64
N VAL A 356 23.86 -6.50 -9.73
CA VAL A 356 23.14 -5.48 -10.51
C VAL A 356 22.90 -6.00 -11.92
N PHE A 357 21.66 -5.87 -12.40
CA PHE A 357 21.35 -6.10 -13.80
C PHE A 357 21.94 -4.96 -14.63
N ILE A 358 22.84 -5.32 -15.55
CA ILE A 358 23.42 -4.36 -16.50
C ILE A 358 22.28 -3.84 -17.38
N PRO A 359 22.15 -2.50 -17.57
CA PRO A 359 21.14 -1.97 -18.48
C PRO A 359 21.29 -2.55 -19.88
N PRO A 360 20.18 -2.90 -20.56
CA PRO A 360 20.26 -3.46 -21.90
C PRO A 360 20.75 -2.40 -22.89
N ASN A 361 21.29 -2.87 -24.02
CA ASN A 361 21.56 -1.99 -25.16
C ASN A 361 20.23 -1.51 -25.77
N LEU A 362 20.15 -0.23 -26.09
CA LEU A 362 18.99 0.34 -26.79
C LEU A 362 19.36 0.59 -28.24
N GLU A 363 18.68 -0.09 -29.16
CA GLU A 363 18.79 0.14 -30.60
C GLU A 363 17.79 1.21 -31.04
N TYR A 364 18.22 2.10 -31.94
CA TYR A 364 17.42 3.18 -32.52
C TYR A 364 17.24 3.01 -34.03
N GLY A 365 16.45 3.87 -34.66
CA GLY A 365 16.07 3.75 -36.09
C GLY A 365 17.24 3.72 -37.08
N SER A 366 18.36 4.38 -36.75
CA SER A 366 19.58 4.37 -37.55
C SER A 366 20.43 3.10 -37.39
N GLY A 367 20.03 2.13 -36.56
CA GLY A 367 20.83 0.96 -36.19
C GLY A 367 21.91 1.25 -35.14
N GLU A 368 21.96 2.48 -34.62
CA GLU A 368 22.88 2.88 -33.56
C GLU A 368 22.45 2.33 -32.20
N PHE A 369 23.43 1.88 -31.40
CA PHE A 369 23.20 1.33 -30.07
C PHE A 369 23.65 2.30 -28.98
N LEU A 370 22.76 2.63 -28.06
CA LEU A 370 23.14 3.24 -26.79
C LEU A 370 23.46 2.15 -25.76
N GLN A 371 24.75 1.96 -25.52
CA GLN A 371 25.29 1.01 -24.56
C GLN A 371 25.67 1.72 -23.26
N ALA A 372 25.38 1.09 -22.12
CA ALA A 372 25.83 1.63 -20.83
C ALA A 372 27.36 1.51 -20.65
N PHE A 373 27.96 0.47 -21.26
CA PHE A 373 29.37 0.10 -21.12
C PHE A 373 29.98 -0.27 -22.47
N PRO A 374 30.33 0.71 -23.33
CA PRO A 374 30.72 0.46 -24.73
C PRO A 374 32.03 -0.32 -24.92
N ASN A 375 32.93 -0.32 -23.93
CA ASN A 375 34.28 -0.89 -24.07
C ASN A 375 34.46 -2.23 -23.32
N SER A 376 33.40 -2.94 -22.94
CA SER A 376 33.45 -4.22 -22.21
C SER A 376 34.25 -4.24 -20.89
N ASN A 377 34.81 -3.13 -20.44
CA ASN A 377 35.38 -2.98 -19.11
C ASN A 377 34.24 -3.12 -18.10
N THR A 378 34.04 -4.33 -17.60
CA THR A 378 33.13 -4.62 -16.48
C THR A 378 33.69 -3.94 -15.24
N PHE A 379 33.20 -2.74 -14.98
CA PHE A 379 33.41 -2.09 -13.69
C PHE A 379 32.84 -2.99 -12.60
N HIS A 380 33.52 -3.06 -11.45
CA HIS A 380 32.96 -3.71 -10.28
C HIS A 380 31.58 -3.12 -10.02
N THR A 381 30.57 -4.00 -9.92
CA THR A 381 29.18 -3.58 -9.78
C THR A 381 29.08 -2.65 -8.59
N THR A 382 29.80 -2.85 -7.49
CA THR A 382 29.84 -2.00 -6.28
C THR A 382 30.43 -0.60 -6.46
N SER A 383 31.05 -0.26 -7.59
CA SER A 383 31.75 1.03 -7.74
C SER A 383 30.83 2.21 -8.04
N LYS A 384 31.20 3.42 -7.58
CA LYS A 384 30.54 4.68 -7.99
C LYS A 384 30.60 4.90 -9.50
N ILE A 385 31.70 4.52 -10.15
CA ILE A 385 31.88 4.65 -11.61
C ILE A 385 30.80 3.87 -12.35
N PHE A 386 30.46 2.66 -11.89
CA PHE A 386 29.36 1.88 -12.46
C PHE A 386 28.04 2.67 -12.42
N ASP A 387 27.69 3.26 -11.27
CA ASP A 387 26.44 4.02 -11.11
C ASP A 387 26.41 5.31 -11.93
N ASP A 388 27.53 6.01 -12.00
CA ASP A 388 27.67 7.22 -12.81
C ASP A 388 27.47 6.90 -14.30
N LYS A 389 27.99 5.77 -14.78
CA LYS A 389 27.78 5.27 -16.15
C LYS A 389 26.33 4.88 -16.41
N VAL A 390 25.68 4.16 -15.51
CA VAL A 390 24.24 3.83 -15.63
C VAL A 390 23.40 5.10 -15.66
N THR A 391 23.70 6.07 -14.80
CA THR A 391 23.02 7.38 -14.76
C THR A 391 23.24 8.16 -16.06
N GLN A 392 24.47 8.17 -16.59
CA GLN A 392 24.80 8.81 -17.86
C GLN A 392 24.06 8.15 -19.03
N TRP A 393 24.00 6.81 -19.07
CA TRP A 393 23.22 6.07 -20.05
C TRP A 393 21.74 6.45 -19.98
N GLY A 394 21.17 6.48 -18.77
CA GLY A 394 19.78 6.91 -18.54
C GLY A 394 19.49 8.32 -19.05
N ARG A 395 20.40 9.27 -18.81
CA ARG A 395 20.28 10.66 -19.28
C ARG A 395 20.46 10.81 -20.79
N SER A 396 21.22 9.91 -21.42
CA SER A 396 21.52 9.98 -22.85
C SER A 396 20.42 9.40 -23.74
N LYS A 397 19.45 8.65 -23.20
CA LYS A 397 18.39 8.01 -23.99
C LYS A 397 17.67 8.96 -24.93
N LEU A 398 17.24 10.10 -24.40
CA LEU A 398 16.43 11.04 -25.15
C LEU A 398 17.25 11.78 -26.22
N SER A 399 18.49 12.17 -25.91
CA SER A 399 19.37 12.79 -26.91
C SER A 399 19.77 11.80 -28.01
N SER A 400 19.98 10.53 -27.66
CA SER A 400 20.15 9.44 -28.63
C SER A 400 18.91 9.25 -29.50
N LEU A 401 17.70 9.29 -28.92
CA LEU A 401 16.45 9.23 -29.70
C LEU A 401 16.37 10.37 -30.72
N TYR A 402 16.65 11.61 -30.33
CA TYR A 402 16.59 12.74 -31.27
C TYR A 402 17.61 12.63 -32.41
N ARG A 403 18.80 12.08 -32.12
CA ARG A 403 19.87 11.90 -33.10
C ARG A 403 19.59 10.74 -34.05
N ASN A 404 19.14 9.61 -33.51
CA ASN A 404 19.10 8.32 -34.19
C ASN A 404 17.68 7.87 -34.57
N LYS A 405 16.67 8.63 -34.14
CA LYS A 405 15.24 8.46 -34.43
C LYS A 405 14.62 7.17 -33.87
N SER A 406 13.31 7.08 -33.95
CA SER A 406 12.56 5.90 -33.50
C SER A 406 12.90 4.66 -34.34
N TYR A 407 12.88 3.49 -33.70
CA TYR A 407 13.12 2.22 -34.37
C TYR A 407 12.04 1.86 -35.41
N SER A 408 10.78 2.16 -35.10
CA SER A 408 9.64 1.85 -35.96
C SER A 408 9.59 2.77 -37.19
N LYS A 409 9.26 2.17 -38.34
CA LYS A 409 9.01 2.83 -39.63
C LYS A 409 7.53 2.80 -40.04
N PHE A 410 6.64 2.40 -39.13
CA PHE A 410 5.21 2.38 -39.44
C PHE A 410 4.71 3.81 -39.69
N PRO A 411 3.85 4.01 -40.70
CA PRO A 411 3.27 5.34 -40.96
C PRO A 411 2.45 5.78 -39.76
N PHE A 412 2.52 7.07 -39.44
CA PHE A 412 1.74 7.64 -38.35
C PHE A 412 0.26 7.70 -38.76
N PRO A 413 -0.67 7.18 -37.93
CA PRO A 413 -2.08 7.14 -38.28
C PRO A 413 -2.71 8.53 -38.33
N ASP A 414 -3.79 8.68 -39.10
CA ASP A 414 -4.60 9.88 -39.08
C ASP A 414 -5.07 10.17 -37.65
N THR A 415 -4.92 11.42 -37.22
CA THR A 415 -5.19 11.80 -35.84
C THR A 415 -6.43 12.67 -35.73
N ILE A 416 -7.28 12.31 -34.78
CA ILE A 416 -8.50 13.04 -34.42
C ILE A 416 -8.31 13.66 -33.06
N PHE A 417 -8.54 14.96 -32.95
CA PHE A 417 -8.32 15.73 -31.74
C PHE A 417 -9.65 16.20 -31.12
N LEU A 418 -9.96 15.69 -29.93
CA LEU A 418 -11.09 16.14 -29.12
C LEU A 418 -10.63 17.04 -27.98
N TYR A 419 -11.36 18.12 -27.72
CA TYR A 419 -11.03 19.08 -26.67
C TYR A 419 -12.29 19.66 -26.01
N PRO A 420 -12.23 20.11 -24.75
CA PRO A 420 -13.36 20.77 -24.13
C PRO A 420 -13.59 22.15 -24.77
N ASP A 421 -14.84 22.57 -24.88
CA ASP A 421 -15.23 23.91 -25.33
C ASP A 421 -14.58 25.08 -24.54
N THR A 422 -14.13 24.80 -23.31
CA THR A 422 -13.38 25.75 -22.46
C THR A 422 -11.91 25.89 -22.80
N LEU A 423 -11.34 25.07 -23.70
CA LEU A 423 -9.95 25.22 -24.14
C LEU A 423 -9.87 26.31 -25.22
N GLU A 424 -9.16 27.40 -24.90
CA GLU A 424 -9.02 28.52 -25.83
C GLU A 424 -8.36 28.11 -27.14
N ARG A 425 -8.77 28.76 -28.23
CA ARG A 425 -8.24 28.50 -29.58
C ARG A 425 -6.72 28.64 -29.63
N ARG A 426 -6.17 29.67 -28.99
CA ARG A 426 -4.73 29.93 -28.93
C ARG A 426 -3.99 28.74 -28.30
N ASP A 427 -4.45 28.31 -27.13
CA ASP A 427 -3.82 27.22 -26.38
C ASP A 427 -3.88 25.90 -27.15
N ARG A 428 -5.02 25.63 -27.79
CA ARG A 428 -5.18 24.47 -28.67
C ARG A 428 -4.17 24.46 -29.81
N GLU A 429 -4.06 25.58 -30.53
CA GLU A 429 -3.18 25.67 -31.70
C GLU A 429 -1.70 25.58 -31.30
N THR A 430 -1.29 26.27 -30.23
CA THR A 430 0.07 26.15 -29.68
C THR A 430 0.37 24.71 -29.28
N PHE A 431 -0.50 24.08 -28.50
CA PHE A 431 -0.32 22.69 -28.06
C PHE A 431 -0.18 21.71 -29.24
N LEU A 432 -1.03 21.81 -30.25
CA LEU A 432 -0.98 20.92 -31.42
C LEU A 432 0.30 21.15 -32.23
N ASN A 433 0.74 22.40 -32.40
CA ASN A 433 1.98 22.70 -33.12
C ASN A 433 3.21 22.15 -32.39
N ASP A 434 3.27 22.34 -31.07
CA ASP A 434 4.35 21.81 -30.23
C ASP A 434 4.38 20.29 -30.26
N LEU A 435 3.21 19.63 -30.14
CA LEU A 435 3.12 18.17 -30.19
C LEU A 435 3.53 17.61 -31.54
N LYS A 436 3.07 18.20 -32.66
CA LYS A 436 3.47 17.78 -34.01
C LYS A 436 4.98 17.92 -34.21
N LYS A 437 5.55 19.05 -33.78
CA LYS A 437 6.99 19.30 -33.87
C LYS A 437 7.77 18.28 -33.07
N GLU A 438 7.34 17.98 -31.85
CA GLU A 438 7.98 17.00 -30.98
C GLU A 438 7.93 15.59 -31.57
N ILE A 439 6.76 15.14 -32.06
CA ILE A 439 6.61 13.84 -32.73
C ILE A 439 7.55 13.74 -33.94
N LYS A 440 7.55 14.78 -34.80
CA LYS A 440 8.43 14.82 -35.97
C LYS A 440 9.91 14.79 -35.59
N GLN A 441 10.29 15.48 -34.52
CA GLN A 441 11.68 15.47 -34.04
C GLN A 441 12.12 14.08 -33.55
N GLN A 442 11.25 13.35 -32.85
CA GLN A 442 11.53 12.03 -32.30
C GLN A 442 11.46 10.90 -33.34
N THR A 443 10.55 10.99 -34.31
CA THR A 443 10.17 9.87 -35.20
C THR A 443 10.40 10.12 -36.69
N GLU A 444 10.65 11.37 -37.10
CA GLU A 444 10.63 11.85 -38.49
C GLU A 444 9.26 11.77 -39.20
N LEU A 445 8.23 11.28 -38.51
CA LEU A 445 6.89 11.17 -39.07
C LEU A 445 6.08 12.45 -38.86
N ASP A 446 5.26 12.78 -39.85
CA ASP A 446 4.31 13.87 -39.76
C ASP A 446 3.00 13.41 -39.12
N CYS A 447 2.61 14.09 -38.03
CA CYS A 447 1.31 13.88 -37.38
C CYS A 447 0.24 14.73 -38.08
N SER A 448 -0.61 14.08 -38.88
CA SER A 448 -1.75 14.71 -39.56
C SER A 448 -2.98 14.74 -38.65
N ILE A 449 -3.45 15.94 -38.31
CA ILE A 449 -4.73 16.12 -37.60
C ILE A 449 -5.82 16.28 -38.65
N VAL A 450 -6.55 15.21 -38.94
CA VAL A 450 -7.61 15.20 -39.97
C VAL A 450 -8.93 15.75 -39.46
N LEU A 451 -9.14 15.73 -38.14
CA LEU A 451 -10.39 16.17 -37.53
C LEU A 451 -10.16 16.80 -36.15
N GLN A 452 -10.86 17.90 -35.90
CA GLN A 452 -10.94 18.54 -34.57
C GLN A 452 -12.40 18.71 -34.16
N ARG A 453 -12.73 18.34 -32.91
CA ARG A 453 -14.09 18.46 -32.35
C ARG A 453 -14.05 18.94 -30.91
N SER A 454 -14.88 19.92 -30.60
CA SER A 454 -15.16 20.29 -29.21
C SER A 454 -16.26 19.43 -28.62
N TYR A 455 -16.22 19.23 -27.30
CA TYR A 455 -17.34 18.70 -26.52
C TYR A 455 -17.73 19.68 -25.40
N SER A 456 -18.99 19.60 -24.97
CA SER A 456 -19.55 20.53 -24.00
C SER A 456 -19.01 20.27 -22.59
N THR A 457 -18.81 21.34 -21.82
CA THR A 457 -18.42 21.24 -20.40
C THR A 457 -19.43 21.90 -19.48
N GLY A 458 -19.35 21.63 -18.18
CA GLY A 458 -20.23 22.20 -17.16
C GLY A 458 -20.67 21.19 -16.10
N LYS A 459 -21.48 21.63 -15.13
CA LYS A 459 -21.91 20.79 -14.00
C LYS A 459 -22.65 19.51 -14.45
N LYS A 460 -23.43 19.59 -15.54
CA LYS A 460 -24.18 18.45 -16.09
C LYS A 460 -23.30 17.47 -16.89
N GLU A 461 -22.08 17.87 -17.25
CA GLU A 461 -21.17 17.12 -18.12
C GLU A 461 -20.05 16.40 -17.34
N ARG A 462 -20.12 16.36 -15.99
CA ARG A 462 -19.09 15.70 -15.18
C ARG A 462 -18.95 14.21 -15.46
N SER A 463 -20.04 13.55 -15.86
CA SER A 463 -20.05 12.15 -16.30
C SER A 463 -19.56 11.96 -17.75
N GLY A 464 -19.18 13.03 -18.45
CA GLY A 464 -18.63 12.96 -19.80
C GLY A 464 -19.65 12.63 -20.89
N GLY A 465 -20.95 12.86 -20.68
CA GLY A 465 -22.01 12.54 -21.64
C GLY A 465 -21.75 13.07 -23.05
N SER A 466 -21.49 14.37 -23.18
CA SER A 466 -21.16 15.02 -24.46
C SER A 466 -19.89 14.43 -25.10
N LEU A 467 -18.85 14.20 -24.31
CA LEU A 467 -17.59 13.61 -24.77
C LEU A 467 -17.80 12.19 -25.32
N LEU A 468 -18.48 11.33 -24.55
CA LEU A 468 -18.73 9.94 -24.94
C LEU A 468 -19.63 9.85 -26.16
N GLN A 469 -20.62 10.73 -26.29
CA GLN A 469 -21.43 10.83 -27.50
C GLN A 469 -20.57 11.21 -28.71
N LYS A 470 -19.72 12.23 -28.60
CA LYS A 470 -18.81 12.64 -29.68
C LYS A 470 -17.85 11.53 -30.09
N LEU A 471 -17.35 10.75 -29.13
CA LEU A 471 -16.51 9.59 -29.42
C LEU A 471 -17.28 8.50 -30.18
N LYS A 472 -18.56 8.26 -29.88
CA LYS A 472 -19.41 7.32 -30.63
C LYS A 472 -19.66 7.80 -32.07
N GLU A 473 -19.92 9.10 -32.24
CA GLU A 473 -20.08 9.71 -33.58
C GLU A 473 -18.80 9.53 -34.41
N ILE A 474 -17.65 9.91 -33.85
CA ILE A 474 -16.34 9.77 -34.50
C ILE A 474 -16.06 8.31 -34.84
N LYS A 475 -16.35 7.38 -33.93
CA LYS A 475 -16.19 5.94 -34.18
C LYS A 475 -17.01 5.47 -35.37
N SER A 476 -18.23 5.97 -35.53
CA SER A 476 -19.10 5.61 -36.66
C SER A 476 -18.66 6.23 -38.00
N GLU A 477 -18.03 7.40 -37.96
CA GLU A 477 -17.56 8.13 -39.15
C GLU A 477 -16.17 7.65 -39.63
N THR A 478 -15.35 7.13 -38.72
CA THR A 478 -13.94 6.80 -38.97
C THR A 478 -13.81 5.43 -39.65
N LYS A 479 -13.49 5.40 -40.94
CA LYS A 479 -13.37 4.13 -41.70
C LYS A 479 -11.98 3.48 -41.65
N ASN A 480 -10.93 4.25 -41.32
CA ASN A 480 -9.54 3.81 -41.32
C ASN A 480 -8.96 3.77 -39.89
N ASN A 481 -7.81 3.13 -39.70
CA ASN A 481 -7.08 3.22 -38.43
C ASN A 481 -6.75 4.69 -38.12
N ALA A 482 -7.19 5.15 -36.95
CA ALA A 482 -6.97 6.51 -36.47
C ALA A 482 -6.48 6.51 -35.02
N LEU A 483 -5.74 7.55 -34.65
CA LEU A 483 -5.39 7.86 -33.28
C LEU A 483 -6.32 8.97 -32.76
N ILE A 484 -6.98 8.74 -31.64
CA ILE A 484 -7.85 9.72 -31.00
C ILE A 484 -7.13 10.35 -29.81
N ILE A 485 -6.75 11.61 -29.93
CA ILE A 485 -6.20 12.41 -28.83
C ILE A 485 -7.33 13.17 -28.15
N VAL A 486 -7.52 12.95 -26.84
CA VAL A 486 -8.60 13.55 -26.05
C VAL A 486 -8.02 14.43 -24.95
N VAL A 487 -8.32 15.73 -24.99
CA VAL A 487 -8.08 16.62 -23.84
C VAL A 487 -9.21 16.44 -22.83
N LEU A 488 -8.90 15.98 -21.63
CA LEU A 488 -9.86 15.79 -20.54
C LEU A 488 -10.07 17.08 -19.76
N TRP A 489 -11.31 17.53 -19.69
CA TRP A 489 -11.72 18.63 -18.83
C TRP A 489 -11.48 18.28 -17.37
N ASN A 490 -10.90 19.21 -16.60
CA ASN A 490 -10.53 18.96 -15.20
C ASN A 490 -11.73 18.65 -14.28
N GLY A 491 -12.96 18.93 -14.74
CA GLY A 491 -14.19 18.67 -13.99
C GLY A 491 -14.81 17.28 -14.22
N LEU A 492 -14.23 16.44 -15.09
CA LEU A 492 -14.73 15.08 -15.33
C LEU A 492 -14.47 14.17 -14.13
N LEU A 493 -15.35 13.19 -13.93
CA LEU A 493 -15.16 12.10 -12.98
C LEU A 493 -14.06 11.13 -13.48
N ASP A 494 -13.32 10.53 -12.56
CA ASP A 494 -12.24 9.59 -12.90
C ASP A 494 -12.75 8.35 -13.66
N SER A 495 -14.02 7.96 -13.47
CA SER A 495 -14.66 6.85 -14.20
C SER A 495 -14.69 7.06 -15.71
N VAL A 496 -14.77 8.33 -16.17
CA VAL A 496 -14.90 8.68 -17.59
C VAL A 496 -13.69 8.23 -18.39
N TYR A 497 -12.49 8.20 -17.80
CA TYR A 497 -11.29 7.72 -18.50
C TYR A 497 -11.47 6.27 -19.00
N ARG A 498 -12.04 5.40 -18.17
CA ARG A 498 -12.31 4.00 -18.55
C ARG A 498 -13.35 3.93 -19.65
N GLU A 499 -14.43 4.69 -19.52
CA GLU A 499 -15.52 4.72 -20.50
C GLU A 499 -15.05 5.21 -21.87
N ILE A 500 -14.12 6.18 -21.92
CA ILE A 500 -13.47 6.61 -23.16
C ILE A 500 -12.73 5.44 -23.80
N LYS A 501 -11.88 4.73 -23.02
CA LYS A 501 -11.09 3.60 -23.52
C LYS A 501 -11.95 2.47 -24.06
N ASP A 502 -13.11 2.22 -23.45
CA ASP A 502 -14.04 1.21 -23.94
C ASP A 502 -14.83 1.67 -25.17
N THR A 503 -15.24 2.94 -25.20
CA THR A 503 -16.01 3.50 -26.31
C THR A 503 -15.21 3.47 -27.61
N VAL A 504 -13.93 3.85 -27.57
CA VAL A 504 -13.09 4.01 -28.77
C VAL A 504 -12.52 2.71 -29.32
N LYS A 505 -12.62 1.57 -28.63
CA LYS A 505 -12.13 0.28 -29.17
C LYS A 505 -12.78 -0.04 -30.52
N PRO A 506 -12.02 -0.45 -31.55
CA PRO A 506 -10.61 -0.88 -31.51
C PRO A 506 -9.56 0.22 -31.80
N TYR A 507 -9.94 1.49 -31.93
CA TYR A 507 -9.02 2.58 -32.27
C TYR A 507 -8.02 2.91 -31.15
N PHE A 508 -6.84 3.40 -31.54
CA PHE A 508 -5.86 3.93 -30.59
C PHE A 508 -6.35 5.23 -29.98
N SER A 509 -6.05 5.46 -28.70
CA SER A 509 -6.39 6.71 -28.05
C SER A 509 -5.35 7.14 -27.04
N GLN A 510 -5.12 8.45 -26.92
CA GLN A 510 -4.28 9.05 -25.90
C GLN A 510 -5.03 10.18 -25.22
N CYS A 511 -5.14 10.11 -23.89
CA CYS A 511 -5.79 11.18 -23.12
C CYS A 511 -4.73 12.09 -22.49
N VAL A 512 -5.01 13.39 -22.46
CA VAL A 512 -4.19 14.40 -21.79
C VAL A 512 -5.09 15.30 -20.97
N THR A 513 -4.73 15.65 -19.74
CA THR A 513 -5.58 16.55 -18.96
C THR A 513 -5.44 17.98 -19.43
N GLN A 514 -6.53 18.75 -19.35
CA GLN A 514 -6.52 20.18 -19.68
C GLN A 514 -5.47 20.93 -18.85
N LYS A 515 -5.25 20.54 -17.59
CA LYS A 515 -4.15 21.07 -16.77
C LYS A 515 -2.77 20.86 -17.38
N VAL A 516 -2.50 19.70 -18.00
CA VAL A 516 -1.22 19.43 -18.67
C VAL A 516 -1.06 20.28 -19.92
N VAL A 517 -2.12 20.44 -20.72
CA VAL A 517 -2.11 21.31 -21.91
C VAL A 517 -1.71 22.74 -21.55
N HIS A 518 -2.37 23.34 -20.55
CA HIS A 518 -2.01 24.70 -20.10
C HIS A 518 -0.57 24.80 -19.58
N HIS A 519 -0.02 23.74 -18.95
CA HIS A 519 1.38 23.75 -18.51
C HIS A 519 2.36 23.74 -19.68
N ILE A 520 2.02 23.03 -20.77
CA ILE A 520 2.85 22.98 -21.98
C ILE A 520 2.87 24.35 -22.64
N VAL A 521 1.69 24.95 -22.84
CA VAL A 521 1.52 26.21 -23.58
C VAL A 521 2.04 27.43 -22.81
N ASN A 522 1.82 27.51 -21.49
CA ASN A 522 2.14 28.72 -20.74
C ASN A 522 3.64 28.89 -20.42
N HIS A 523 4.47 27.88 -20.67
CA HIS A 523 5.93 27.86 -20.44
C HIS A 523 6.43 28.38 -19.08
N GLN A 524 5.57 28.56 -18.07
CA GLN A 524 5.94 29.10 -16.74
C GLN A 524 7.02 28.28 -16.04
N ASN A 525 7.11 26.99 -16.36
CA ASN A 525 8.25 26.14 -16.03
C ASN A 525 8.67 25.37 -17.28
N THR A 526 9.57 25.96 -18.07
CA THR A 526 10.00 25.47 -19.38
C THR A 526 10.48 24.02 -19.32
N GLN A 527 11.25 23.63 -18.30
CA GLN A 527 11.75 22.25 -18.17
C GLN A 527 10.62 21.23 -17.95
N LYS A 528 9.65 21.54 -17.06
CA LYS A 528 8.51 20.65 -16.82
C LYS A 528 7.56 20.58 -18.02
N ALA A 529 7.38 21.70 -18.72
CA ALA A 529 6.59 21.76 -19.96
C ALA A 529 7.19 20.86 -21.03
N ILE A 530 8.50 21.01 -21.29
CA ILE A 530 9.26 20.19 -22.25
C ILE A 530 9.15 18.70 -21.89
N SER A 531 9.42 18.34 -20.63
CA SER A 531 9.36 16.93 -20.21
C SER A 531 7.96 16.31 -20.38
N LYS A 532 6.89 17.06 -20.11
CA LYS A 532 5.52 16.59 -20.33
C LYS A 532 5.21 16.40 -21.81
N LEU A 533 5.64 17.33 -22.66
CA LEU A 533 5.48 17.26 -24.11
C LEU A 533 6.22 16.04 -24.69
N GLN A 534 7.47 15.83 -24.27
CA GLN A 534 8.31 14.70 -24.68
C GLN A 534 7.67 13.36 -24.34
N ASN A 535 7.20 13.20 -23.09
CA ASN A 535 6.51 12.00 -22.67
C ASN A 535 5.18 11.78 -23.40
N LEU A 536 4.47 12.86 -23.74
CA LEU A 536 3.22 12.75 -24.51
C LEU A 536 3.50 12.29 -25.94
N ALA A 537 4.53 12.83 -26.61
CA ALA A 537 4.92 12.39 -27.95
C ALA A 537 5.34 10.91 -27.96
N LEU A 538 6.13 10.48 -26.96
CA LEU A 538 6.51 9.07 -26.76
C LEU A 538 5.36 8.12 -26.43
N ALA A 539 4.27 8.62 -25.86
CA ALA A 539 3.09 7.80 -25.56
C ALA A 539 2.12 7.72 -26.75
N VAL A 540 2.20 8.70 -27.64
CA VAL A 540 1.39 8.81 -28.87
C VAL A 540 1.94 7.92 -29.98
N PHE A 541 3.26 7.84 -30.08
CA PHE A 541 3.98 6.91 -30.95
C PHE A 541 4.16 5.56 -30.27
#